data_AF-A0A6V7K5J8-F1
#
_entry.id   AF-A0A6V7K5J8-F1
#
_cell.length_a   1.000
_cell.length_b   1.000
_cell.length_c   1.000
_cell.angle_alpha   90.00
_cell.angle_beta   90.00
_cell.angle_gamma   90.00
#
_symmetry.space_group_name_H-M   'P 1'
#
loop_
_entity.id
_entity.type
_entity.pdbx_description
1 polymer ?
#
loop_
_entity_poly.entity_id
_entity_poly.type
_entity_poly.pdbx_seq_one_letter_code
_entity_poly.pdbx_strand_id
1 'polypeptide(L)'
;GYAAQTKFTCRFGAGPNTITTNAVLLADTIYCNNAQFSYSTDEPFIHLPVSVQWGSNKFSNPRKTKLTLYKCRYMANTCTSCFSQRRGNECGWCPSTSTCEISGHCEETSFDTLWIGRRGLCPEFTQTIGKDDEKKGINNQN
;
A
#
# COMPACT_ATOMS: atom_id res chain seq x y z
N GLY A 1 -35.11 -4.97 -29.89
CA GLY A 1 -33.82 -4.47 -30.38
C GLY A 1 -32.76 -4.88 -29.41
N TYR A 2 -31.76 -5.65 -29.83
CA TYR A 2 -30.70 -6.13 -28.94
C TYR A 2 -29.81 -4.94 -28.56
N ALA A 3 -29.88 -4.52 -27.30
CA ALA A 3 -28.88 -3.63 -26.73
C ALA A 3 -27.56 -4.40 -26.70
N ALA A 4 -26.66 -4.08 -27.63
CA ALA A 4 -25.29 -4.55 -27.59
C ALA A 4 -24.63 -3.94 -26.35
N GLN A 5 -24.67 -4.65 -25.23
CA GLN A 5 -23.93 -4.31 -24.03
C GLN A 5 -22.45 -4.29 -24.44
N THR A 6 -21.86 -3.10 -24.58
CA THR A 6 -20.46 -2.94 -24.97
C THR A 6 -19.59 -3.52 -23.86
N LYS A 7 -19.08 -4.73 -24.05
CA LYS A 7 -18.22 -5.41 -23.08
C LYS A 7 -16.79 -4.86 -23.22
N PHE A 8 -16.53 -3.73 -22.58
CA PHE A 8 -15.17 -3.29 -22.34
C PHE A 8 -14.51 -4.22 -21.33
N THR A 9 -13.23 -4.50 -21.51
CA THR A 9 -12.43 -5.25 -20.54
C THR A 9 -11.12 -4.52 -20.26
N CYS A 10 -10.72 -4.52 -19.00
CA CYS A 10 -9.41 -4.05 -18.57
C CYS A 10 -8.52 -5.26 -18.29
N ARG A 11 -7.29 -5.21 -18.80
CA ARG A 11 -6.26 -6.23 -18.59
C ARG A 11 -5.03 -5.61 -17.96
N PHE A 12 -4.56 -6.25 -16.90
CA PHE A 12 -3.40 -5.84 -16.11
C PHE A 12 -2.33 -6.93 -16.17
N GLY A 13 -1.09 -6.56 -16.54
CA GLY A 13 0.03 -7.49 -16.69
C GLY A 13 0.33 -7.87 -18.14
N ALA A 14 1.19 -8.87 -18.33
CA ALA A 14 1.53 -9.43 -19.63
C ALA A 14 1.63 -10.97 -19.54
N GLY A 15 1.44 -11.65 -20.67
CA GLY A 15 1.53 -13.11 -20.76
C GLY A 15 0.32 -13.83 -20.14
N PRO A 16 0.49 -15.05 -19.60
CA PRO A 16 -0.62 -15.87 -19.09
C PRO A 16 -1.17 -15.36 -17.75
N ASN A 17 -0.39 -14.63 -16.96
CA ASN A 17 -0.75 -14.19 -15.61
C ASN A 17 -1.46 -12.83 -15.60
N THR A 18 -2.28 -12.53 -16.61
CA THR A 18 -3.02 -11.25 -16.67
C THR A 18 -4.29 -11.30 -15.85
N ILE A 19 -4.51 -10.29 -15.00
CA ILE A 19 -5.80 -10.05 -14.35
C ILE A 19 -6.70 -9.35 -15.37
N THR A 20 -7.89 -9.90 -15.61
CA THR A 20 -8.88 -9.35 -16.55
C THR A 20 -10.17 -9.05 -15.81
N THR A 21 -10.71 -7.86 -16.03
CA THR A 21 -11.99 -7.41 -15.47
C THR A 21 -12.90 -6.89 -16.56
N ASN A 22 -14.20 -6.95 -16.32
CA ASN A 22 -15.15 -6.15 -17.09
C ASN A 22 -14.95 -4.67 -16.76
N ALA A 23 -15.39 -3.81 -17.66
CA ALA A 23 -15.35 -2.37 -17.47
C ALA A 23 -16.61 -1.71 -18.05
N VAL A 24 -16.92 -0.52 -17.54
CA VAL A 24 -18.02 0.32 -17.99
C VAL A 24 -17.45 1.61 -18.56
N LEU A 25 -17.95 2.04 -19.71
CA LEU A 25 -17.70 3.38 -20.24
C LEU A 25 -18.81 4.30 -19.75
N LEU A 26 -18.45 5.35 -19.01
CA LEU A 26 -19.36 6.43 -18.61
C LEU A 26 -18.84 7.74 -19.20
N ALA A 27 -19.63 8.33 -20.10
CA ALA A 27 -19.23 9.45 -20.95
C ALA A 27 -17.94 9.14 -21.73
N ASP A 28 -16.80 9.68 -21.28
CA ASP A 28 -15.47 9.53 -21.88
C ASP A 28 -14.50 8.72 -21.00
N THR A 29 -14.96 8.22 -19.86
CA THR A 29 -14.11 7.59 -18.86
C THR A 29 -14.44 6.11 -18.70
N ILE A 30 -13.42 5.26 -18.76
CA ILE A 30 -13.55 3.81 -18.55
C ILE A 30 -13.28 3.48 -17.09
N TYR A 31 -14.26 2.82 -16.46
CA TYR A 31 -14.18 2.32 -15.10
C TYR A 31 -14.05 0.79 -15.12
N CYS A 32 -12.87 0.29 -14.79
CA CYS A 32 -12.65 -1.15 -14.62
C CYS A 32 -13.32 -1.62 -13.31
N ASN A 33 -13.91 -2.82 -13.32
CA ASN A 33 -14.43 -3.43 -12.11
C ASN A 33 -13.30 -3.72 -11.10
N ASN A 34 -13.67 -3.87 -9.83
CA ASN A 34 -12.74 -4.22 -8.77
C ASN A 34 -11.95 -5.50 -9.09
N ALA A 35 -10.66 -5.48 -8.78
CA ALA A 35 -9.76 -6.62 -8.85
C ALA A 35 -8.85 -6.64 -7.63
N GLN A 36 -8.41 -7.84 -7.25
CA GLN A 36 -7.37 -8.02 -6.25
C GLN A 36 -6.03 -8.26 -6.94
N PHE A 37 -4.98 -7.65 -6.38
CA PHE A 37 -3.65 -7.72 -6.92
C PHE A 37 -2.68 -8.23 -5.85
N SER A 38 -1.78 -9.12 -6.25
CA SER A 38 -0.68 -9.58 -5.41
C SER A 38 0.54 -9.89 -6.28
N TYR A 39 1.71 -9.86 -5.67
CA TYR A 39 2.96 -10.26 -6.30
C TYR A 39 3.90 -10.87 -5.26
N SER A 40 4.69 -11.86 -5.65
CA SER A 40 5.44 -12.71 -4.72
C SER A 40 6.75 -12.10 -4.24
N THR A 41 7.36 -11.18 -4.98
CA THR A 41 8.66 -10.60 -4.61
C THR A 41 8.54 -9.62 -3.45
N ASP A 42 9.67 -9.38 -2.80
CA ASP A 42 9.82 -8.40 -1.71
C ASP A 42 10.13 -6.99 -2.23
N GLU A 43 9.95 -6.77 -3.52
CA GLU A 43 10.10 -5.44 -4.11
C GLU A 43 9.05 -4.48 -3.55
N PRO A 44 9.42 -3.23 -3.19
CA PRO A 44 8.48 -2.25 -2.65
C PRO A 44 7.38 -1.87 -3.65
N PHE A 45 7.66 -1.96 -4.95
CA PHE A 45 6.67 -1.74 -5.99
C PHE A 45 6.99 -2.51 -7.27
N ILE A 46 5.95 -2.82 -8.04
CA ILE A 46 6.06 -3.35 -9.40
C ILE A 46 5.15 -2.58 -10.34
N HIS A 47 5.45 -2.61 -11.63
CA HIS A 47 4.65 -1.93 -12.66
C HIS A 47 4.05 -2.94 -13.63
N LEU A 48 2.72 -2.97 -13.69
CA LEU A 48 1.97 -3.81 -14.61
C LEU A 48 1.52 -2.99 -15.83
N PRO A 49 1.75 -3.48 -17.07
CA PRO A 49 1.11 -2.92 -18.24
C PRO A 49 -0.42 -2.91 -18.09
N VAL A 50 -1.07 -1.87 -18.59
CA VAL A 50 -2.54 -1.76 -18.64
C VAL A 50 -2.98 -1.73 -20.09
N SER A 51 -4.04 -2.48 -20.40
CA SER A 51 -4.71 -2.39 -21.69
C SER A 51 -6.23 -2.48 -21.54
N VAL A 52 -6.92 -1.66 -22.32
CA VAL A 52 -8.38 -1.71 -22.48
C VAL A 52 -8.69 -2.38 -23.81
N GLN A 53 -9.67 -3.28 -23.80
CA GLN A 53 -10.16 -3.96 -24.99
C GLN A 53 -11.67 -3.76 -25.16
N TRP A 54 -12.13 -3.74 -26.41
CA TRP A 54 -13.54 -3.78 -26.78
C TRP A 54 -13.73 -4.85 -27.86
N GLY A 55 -14.28 -6.00 -27.46
CA GLY A 55 -14.22 -7.20 -28.29
C GLY A 55 -12.76 -7.56 -28.61
N SER A 56 -12.44 -7.67 -29.91
CA SER A 56 -11.08 -7.96 -30.39
C SER A 56 -10.19 -6.71 -30.53
N ASN A 57 -10.75 -5.51 -30.37
CA ASN A 57 -10.02 -4.27 -30.55
C ASN A 57 -9.31 -3.86 -29.25
N LYS A 58 -8.08 -3.33 -29.37
CA LYS A 58 -7.28 -2.81 -28.26
C LYS A 58 -7.14 -1.30 -28.37
N PHE A 59 -7.44 -0.59 -27.28
CA PHE A 59 -7.25 0.85 -27.20
C PHE A 59 -5.76 1.19 -27.15
N SER A 60 -5.40 2.32 -27.77
CA SER A 60 -4.03 2.82 -27.74
C SER A 60 -3.67 3.34 -26.34
N ASN A 61 -2.42 3.10 -25.94
CA ASN A 61 -1.85 3.63 -24.70
C ASN A 61 -0.55 4.40 -25.06
N PRO A 62 -0.67 5.57 -25.73
CA PRO A 62 0.50 6.30 -26.25
C PRO A 62 1.43 6.80 -25.15
N ARG A 63 0.87 7.09 -23.95
CA ARG A 63 1.64 7.49 -22.76
C ARG A 63 2.31 6.31 -22.05
N LYS A 64 2.07 5.07 -22.50
CA LYS A 64 2.58 3.84 -21.89
C LYS A 64 2.26 3.77 -20.38
N THR A 65 1.08 4.22 -20.00
CA THR A 65 0.60 4.20 -18.60
C THR A 65 0.63 2.78 -18.06
N LYS A 66 1.10 2.62 -16.82
CA LYS A 66 1.19 1.35 -16.10
C LYS A 66 0.47 1.46 -14.76
N LEU A 67 -0.05 0.35 -14.27
CA LEU A 67 -0.54 0.22 -12.90
C LEU A 67 0.66 -0.01 -11.99
N THR A 68 0.80 0.79 -10.94
CA THR A 68 1.82 0.58 -9.90
C THR A 68 1.19 -0.16 -8.73
N LEU A 69 1.65 -1.37 -8.47
CA LEU A 69 1.35 -2.10 -7.24
C LEU A 69 2.47 -1.83 -6.24
N TYR A 70 2.13 -1.70 -4.96
CA TYR A 70 3.10 -1.37 -3.93
C TYR A 70 2.85 -2.13 -2.62
N LYS A 71 3.92 -2.31 -1.85
CA LYS A 71 3.91 -2.90 -0.50
C LYS A 71 4.63 -1.94 0.44
N CYS A 72 3.87 -1.26 1.29
CA CYS A 72 4.41 -0.29 2.25
C CYS A 72 5.51 -0.88 3.15
N ARG A 73 5.37 -2.15 3.57
CA ARG A 73 6.32 -2.80 4.48
C ARG A 73 7.75 -2.90 3.95
N TYR A 74 7.91 -2.89 2.63
CA TYR A 74 9.23 -2.96 1.97
C TYR A 74 9.74 -1.58 1.54
N MET A 75 8.97 -0.51 1.75
CA MET A 75 9.36 0.86 1.41
C MET A 75 10.16 1.53 2.54
N ALA A 76 9.94 1.12 3.78
CA ALA A 76 10.51 1.76 4.95
C ALA A 76 10.53 0.81 6.15
N ASN A 77 11.55 0.97 6.99
CA ASN A 77 11.74 0.22 8.23
C ASN A 77 11.74 1.11 9.48
N THR A 78 11.54 2.43 9.32
CA THR A 78 11.39 3.38 10.42
C THR A 78 10.20 4.29 10.17
N CYS A 79 9.61 4.84 11.22
CA CYS A 79 8.51 5.80 11.10
C CYS A 79 8.89 6.99 10.20
N THR A 80 10.09 7.55 10.41
CA THR A 80 10.57 8.70 9.63
C THR A 80 10.74 8.35 8.15
N SER A 81 11.32 7.18 7.83
CA SER A 81 11.50 6.74 6.44
C SER A 81 10.19 6.35 5.75
N CYS A 82 9.14 5.98 6.51
CA CYS A 82 7.81 5.70 5.97
C CYS A 82 7.19 6.93 5.29
N PHE A 83 7.51 8.13 5.82
CA PHE A 83 7.05 9.41 5.25
C PHE A 83 8.00 10.01 4.21
N SER A 84 9.21 9.47 4.07
CA SER A 84 10.17 9.86 3.02
C SER A 84 9.76 9.42 1.60
N GLN A 85 8.55 8.88 1.43
CA GLN A 85 8.13 8.15 0.23
C GLN A 85 7.40 9.01 -0.84
N ARG A 86 7.46 8.49 -2.08
CA ARG A 86 6.87 9.05 -3.30
C ARG A 86 5.43 9.52 -3.11
N ARG A 87 5.07 10.68 -3.68
CA ARG A 87 3.69 11.19 -3.69
C ARG A 87 2.73 10.16 -4.30
N GLY A 88 1.61 9.89 -3.64
CA GLY A 88 0.51 9.08 -4.18
C GLY A 88 0.34 7.67 -3.60
N ASN A 89 1.20 7.21 -2.69
CA ASN A 89 0.91 6.01 -1.89
C ASN A 89 0.16 6.39 -0.59
N GLU A 90 -0.65 5.46 -0.09
CA GLU A 90 -1.43 5.63 1.14
C GLU A 90 -0.75 4.97 2.36
N CYS A 91 0.57 4.83 2.30
CA CYS A 91 1.36 4.26 3.39
C CYS A 91 1.45 5.22 4.58
N GLY A 92 1.47 4.64 5.78
CA GLY A 92 1.72 5.31 7.04
C GLY A 92 2.34 4.36 8.06
N TRP A 93 2.70 4.87 9.23
CA TRP A 93 3.37 4.09 10.26
C TRP A 93 2.36 3.48 11.20
N CYS A 94 2.47 2.17 11.47
CA CYS A 94 1.69 1.49 12.47
C CYS A 94 2.56 1.25 13.72
N PRO A 95 2.25 1.91 14.86
CA PRO A 95 3.05 1.76 16.08
C PRO A 95 2.99 0.35 16.68
N SER A 96 1.83 -0.32 16.64
CA SER A 96 1.62 -1.64 17.24
C SER A 96 2.50 -2.71 16.60
N THR A 97 2.68 -2.67 15.28
CA THR A 97 3.55 -3.60 14.54
C THR A 97 4.97 -3.05 14.36
N SER A 98 5.18 -1.76 14.60
CA SER A 98 6.41 -1.05 14.23
C SER A 98 6.76 -1.22 12.75
N THR A 99 5.77 -1.13 11.87
CA THR A 99 5.94 -1.25 10.42
C THR A 99 5.27 -0.13 9.63
N CYS A 100 5.70 0.05 8.37
CA CYS A 100 5.07 0.95 7.42
C CYS A 100 3.98 0.19 6.65
N GLU A 101 2.70 0.57 6.82
CA GLU A 101 1.55 -0.12 6.23
C GLU A 101 0.39 0.83 5.90
N ILE A 102 -0.65 0.31 5.25
CA ILE A 102 -1.89 1.07 5.03
C ILE A 102 -2.74 0.98 6.31
N SER A 103 -3.58 1.99 6.57
CA SER A 103 -4.41 2.04 7.79
C SER A 103 -5.22 0.76 8.02
N GLY A 104 -5.82 0.19 6.96
CA GLY A 104 -6.62 -1.04 7.08
C GLY A 104 -5.85 -2.32 7.43
N HIS A 105 -4.51 -2.29 7.45
CA HIS A 105 -3.68 -3.41 7.92
C HIS A 105 -3.10 -3.16 9.33
N CYS A 106 -3.21 -1.94 9.86
CA CYS A 106 -2.74 -1.61 11.19
C CYS A 106 -3.78 -2.00 12.25
N GLU A 107 -3.35 -2.74 13.27
CA GLU A 107 -4.21 -3.08 14.40
C GLU A 107 -4.19 -1.92 15.42
N GLU A 108 -5.30 -1.20 15.50
CA GLU A 108 -5.50 -0.04 16.37
C GLU A 108 -6.25 -0.44 17.65
N THR A 109 -5.53 -0.90 18.68
CA THR A 109 -6.13 -1.39 19.93
C THR A 109 -6.28 -0.30 21.01
N SER A 110 -5.59 0.81 20.85
CA SER A 110 -5.54 1.96 21.76
C SER A 110 -5.09 3.24 21.04
N PHE A 111 -5.21 4.39 21.70
CA PHE A 111 -4.75 5.68 21.15
C PHE A 111 -3.26 5.69 20.80
N ASP A 112 -2.41 5.05 21.59
CA ASP A 112 -0.95 4.99 21.35
C ASP A 112 -0.58 4.07 20.17
N THR A 113 -1.51 3.24 19.73
CA THR A 113 -1.36 2.32 18.59
C THR A 113 -2.04 2.81 17.32
N LEU A 114 -2.58 4.02 17.32
CA LEU A 114 -3.28 4.58 16.16
C LEU A 114 -2.34 4.68 14.96
N TRP A 115 -2.83 4.32 13.77
CA TRP A 115 -2.08 4.46 12.53
C TRP A 115 -1.72 5.92 12.26
N ILE A 116 -0.44 6.17 11.99
CA ILE A 116 0.11 7.51 11.74
C ILE A 116 0.23 7.71 10.23
N GLY A 117 -0.69 8.49 9.67
CA GLY A 117 -0.64 8.86 8.25
C GLY A 117 0.51 9.81 7.90
N ARG A 118 0.69 10.08 6.60
CA ARG A 118 1.77 10.91 6.04
C ARG A 118 2.00 12.27 6.72
N ARG A 119 0.96 12.88 7.29
CA ARG A 119 1.03 14.18 7.96
C ARG A 119 1.21 14.09 9.48
N GLY A 120 1.23 12.87 10.02
CA GLY A 120 1.46 12.63 11.44
C GLY A 120 2.93 12.76 11.79
N LEU A 121 3.18 12.92 13.09
CA LEU A 121 4.53 12.99 13.65
C LEU A 121 4.90 11.61 14.19
N CYS A 122 6.16 11.24 14.00
CA CYS A 122 6.70 10.05 14.64
C CYS A 122 6.82 10.28 16.15
N PRO A 123 6.46 9.29 16.98
CA PRO A 123 6.70 9.38 18.41
C PRO A 123 8.20 9.56 18.66
N GLU A 124 8.56 10.56 19.45
CA GLU A 124 9.89 10.63 20.04
C GLU A 124 9.99 9.49 21.04
N PHE A 125 10.89 8.52 20.81
CA PHE A 125 11.19 7.53 21.84
C PHE A 125 11.88 8.27 23.00
N THR A 126 11.10 8.77 23.96
CA THR A 126 11.67 9.12 25.26
C THR A 126 12.22 7.84 25.84
N GLN A 127 13.54 7.69 25.84
CA GLN A 127 14.22 6.70 26.66
C GLN A 127 13.92 7.05 28.12
N THR A 128 12.79 6.60 28.65
CA THR A 128 12.71 6.36 30.08
C THR A 128 13.67 5.21 30.33
N ILE A 129 14.91 5.56 30.68
CA ILE A 129 15.81 4.69 31.43
C ILE A 129 14.93 4.04 32.50
N GLY A 130 14.78 2.73 32.43
CA GLY A 130 13.91 1.98 33.31
C GLY A 130 14.19 2.38 34.76
N LYS A 131 13.15 2.76 35.48
CA LYS A 131 13.15 2.84 36.94
C LYS A 131 13.16 1.43 37.54
N ASP A 132 14.06 0.56 37.08
CA ASP A 132 14.22 -0.81 37.58
C ASP A 132 15.68 -1.17 37.96
N ASP A 133 16.66 -0.27 37.77
CA ASP A 133 18.06 -0.52 38.15
C ASP A 133 18.53 0.19 39.45
N GLU A 134 17.66 0.89 40.18
CA GLU A 134 17.99 1.50 41.48
C GLU A 134 17.64 0.58 42.68
N LYS A 135 17.94 -0.72 42.59
CA LYS A 135 17.98 -1.63 43.77
C LYS A 135 19.03 -2.73 43.66
N LYS A 136 20.26 -2.38 43.26
CA LYS A 136 21.44 -3.20 43.58
C LYS A 136 22.61 -2.30 43.95
N GLY A 137 22.76 -2.04 45.25
CA GLY A 137 23.98 -1.43 45.75
C GLY A 137 23.91 -0.75 47.11
N ILE A 138 23.35 -1.37 48.15
CA ILE A 138 23.78 -1.12 49.54
C ILE A 138 23.65 -2.43 50.33
N ASN A 139 24.73 -3.19 50.45
CA ASN A 139 24.95 -4.07 51.60
C ASN A 139 26.25 -3.59 52.25
N ASN A 140 26.06 -2.83 53.33
CA ASN A 140 27.12 -2.38 54.21
C ASN A 140 27.72 -3.56 54.97
N GLN A 141 29.02 -3.42 55.23
CA GLN A 141 29.79 -4.13 56.24
C GLN A 141 29.01 -4.27 57.56
N ASN A 142 29.02 -5.49 58.10
CA ASN A 142 29.35 -5.79 59.49
C ASN A 142 29.74 -7.25 59.63
#